data_AF-A0A183JTW9-F1
#
_entry.id   AF-A0A183JTW9-F1
#
_cell.length_a   1.000
_cell.length_b   1.000
_cell.length_c   1.000
_cell.angle_alpha   90.00
_cell.angle_beta   90.00
_cell.angle_gamma   90.00
#
_symmetry.space_group_name_H-M   'P 1'
#
loop_
_entity.id
_entity.type
_entity.pdbx_description
1 polymer ?
#
loop_
_entity_poly.entity_id
_entity_poly.type
_entity_poly.pdbx_seq_one_letter_code
_entity_poly.pdbx_strand_id
1 'polypeptide(L)'
;MLSKQAQNALIGWESHGPRIIKASFKTKREGITMKVIQCYAPTNDYNEDAKDQFYNRLQSVAEKCPTKDLTILMGDFNAEVGMDNTGYEDNME
;
A
#
# COMPACT_ATOMS: atom_id res chain seq x y z
N MET A 1 -6.19 2.88 -16.05
CA MET A 1 -7.34 3.76 -15.70
C MET A 1 -8.45 2.89 -15.09
N LEU A 2 -9.15 3.35 -14.05
CA LEU A 2 -10.20 2.54 -13.40
C LEU A 2 -11.36 2.25 -14.36
N SER A 3 -11.97 1.06 -14.25
CA SER A 3 -13.18 0.73 -14.98
C SER A 3 -14.36 1.60 -14.50
N LYS A 4 -15.38 1.80 -15.35
CA LYS A 4 -16.58 2.59 -14.97
C LYS A 4 -17.27 2.04 -13.71
N GLN A 5 -17.26 0.72 -13.55
CA GLN A 5 -17.80 0.07 -12.36
C GLN A 5 -16.99 0.42 -11.10
N ALA A 6 -15.65 0.38 -11.19
CA ALA A 6 -14.78 0.75 -10.08
C ALA A 6 -14.90 2.24 -9.73
N GLN A 7 -15.04 3.12 -10.74
CA GLN A 7 -15.28 4.54 -10.53
C GLN A 7 -16.60 4.79 -9.79
N ASN A 8 -17.69 4.13 -10.20
CA ASN A 8 -18.99 4.25 -9.52
C ASN A 8 -18.98 3.68 -8.10
N ALA A 9 -18.08 2.74 -7.81
CA ALA A 9 -17.91 2.18 -6.47
C ALA A 9 -16.99 3.05 -5.59
N LEU A 10 -16.21 3.98 -6.14
CA LEU A 10 -15.30 4.82 -5.37
C LEU A 10 -16.10 5.74 -4.44
N ILE A 11 -15.88 5.58 -3.14
CA ILE A 11 -16.46 6.43 -2.09
C ILE A 11 -15.59 7.69 -1.93
N GLY A 12 -14.27 7.51 -1.98
CA GLY A 12 -13.30 8.58 -1.83
C GLY A 12 -11.88 8.03 -1.72
N TRP A 13 -10.92 8.93 -1.81
CA TRP A 13 -9.51 8.62 -1.63
C TRP A 13 -8.84 9.71 -0.81
N GLU A 14 -7.76 9.35 -0.12
CA GLU A 14 -6.91 10.27 0.62
C GLU A 14 -5.44 9.90 0.43
N SER A 15 -4.60 10.92 0.29
CA SER A 15 -3.15 10.77 0.27
C SER A 15 -2.62 10.85 1.69
N HIS A 16 -1.72 9.92 2.02
CA HIS A 16 -0.93 9.92 3.24
C HIS A 16 0.52 10.19 2.87
N GLY A 17 0.75 11.35 2.24
CA GLY A 17 2.05 11.77 1.72
C GLY A 17 2.27 11.32 0.27
N PRO A 18 3.44 11.61 -0.31
CA PRO A 18 3.69 11.41 -1.74
C PRO A 18 3.69 9.93 -2.15
N ARG A 19 3.90 9.02 -1.19
CA ARG A 19 4.19 7.60 -1.43
C ARG A 19 3.09 6.65 -0.94
N ILE A 20 2.01 7.14 -0.34
CA ILE A 20 0.92 6.32 0.19
C ILE A 20 -0.41 6.95 -0.20
N ILE A 21 -1.29 6.18 -0.83
CA ILE A 21 -2.67 6.55 -1.10
C ILE A 21 -3.61 5.48 -0.58
N LYS A 22 -4.72 5.89 0.04
CA LYS A 22 -5.80 5.01 0.43
C LYS A 22 -7.06 5.38 -0.35
N ALA A 23 -7.67 4.42 -1.01
CA ALA A 23 -8.95 4.58 -1.68
C ALA A 23 -10.00 3.65 -1.04
N SER A 24 -11.20 4.16 -0.83
CA SER A 24 -12.33 3.40 -0.27
C SER A 24 -13.37 3.16 -1.36
N PHE A 25 -13.83 1.92 -1.47
CA PHE A 25 -14.81 1.48 -2.45
C PHE A 25 -16.00 0.82 -1.75
N LYS A 26 -17.20 1.07 -2.28
CA LYS A 26 -18.42 0.38 -1.91
C LYS A 26 -18.35 -1.06 -2.42
N THR A 27 -18.63 -2.01 -1.54
CA THR A 27 -18.77 -3.41 -1.94
C THR A 27 -20.23 -3.76 -2.18
N LYS A 28 -20.49 -4.95 -2.73
CA LYS A 28 -21.87 -5.49 -2.84
C LYS A 28 -22.45 -5.88 -1.49
N ARG A 29 -21.62 -6.08 -0.46
CA ARG A 29 -22.07 -6.45 0.89
C ARG A 29 -22.33 -5.19 1.70
N GLU A 30 -23.57 -5.05 2.16
CA GLU A 30 -23.97 -3.88 2.94
C GLU A 30 -23.16 -3.77 4.25
N GLY A 31 -22.81 -2.53 4.62
CA GLY A 31 -22.02 -2.24 5.81
C GLY A 31 -20.53 -2.56 5.72
N ILE A 32 -20.06 -3.13 4.60
CA ILE A 32 -18.65 -3.48 4.34
C ILE A 32 -18.11 -2.62 3.20
N THR A 33 -17.02 -1.91 3.46
CA THR A 33 -16.25 -1.19 2.45
C THR A 33 -14.96 -1.94 2.12
N MET A 34 -14.44 -1.74 0.92
CA MET A 34 -13.12 -2.20 0.53
C MET A 34 -12.17 -1.01 0.56
N LYS A 35 -11.07 -1.13 1.29
CA LYS A 35 -10.00 -0.14 1.34
C LYS A 35 -8.80 -0.69 0.61
N VAL A 36 -8.31 0.06 -0.37
CA VAL A 36 -7.07 -0.26 -1.09
C VAL A 36 -6.03 0.76 -0.62
N ILE A 37 -4.98 0.28 0.02
CA ILE A 37 -3.81 1.07 0.38
C ILE A 37 -2.74 0.71 -0.62
N GLN A 38 -2.40 1.66 -1.49
CA GLN A 38 -1.30 1.53 -2.43
C GLN A 38 -0.12 2.34 -1.91
N CYS A 39 1.06 1.73 -1.90
CA CYS A 39 2.28 2.42 -1.52
C CYS A 39 3.43 2.25 -2.51
N TYR A 40 4.40 3.15 -2.41
CA TYR A 40 5.67 3.11 -3.14
C TYR A 40 6.82 3.42 -2.18
N ALA A 41 7.42 2.37 -1.61
CA ALA A 41 8.44 2.48 -0.58
C ALA A 41 9.69 3.22 -1.06
N PRO A 42 10.41 3.92 -0.16
CA PRO A 42 11.74 4.46 -0.45
C PRO A 42 12.69 3.40 -1.01
N THR A 43 13.59 3.80 -1.91
CA THR A 43 14.65 2.91 -2.43
C THR A 43 15.74 2.70 -1.38
N ASN A 44 16.64 1.75 -1.63
CA ASN A 44 17.69 1.39 -0.69
C ASN A 44 18.61 2.55 -0.30
N ASP A 45 18.84 3.50 -1.21
CA ASP A 45 19.72 4.65 -0.99
C ASP A 45 19.15 5.71 -0.03
N TYR A 46 17.89 5.57 0.40
CA TYR A 46 17.32 6.43 1.43
C TYR A 46 17.90 6.09 2.80
N ASN A 47 18.04 7.11 3.66
CA ASN A 47 18.42 6.88 5.05
C ASN A 47 17.40 6.01 5.79
N GLU A 48 17.87 5.27 6.79
CA GLU A 48 17.05 4.34 7.58
C GLU A 48 15.89 5.08 8.26
N ASP A 49 16.13 6.27 8.81
CA ASP A 49 15.10 7.09 9.45
C ASP A 49 13.91 7.40 8.51
N ALA A 50 14.17 7.69 7.23
CA ALA A 50 13.10 7.95 6.26
C ALA A 50 12.33 6.67 5.89
N LYS A 51 13.02 5.52 5.86
CA LYS A 51 12.37 4.21 5.68
C LYS A 51 11.47 3.90 6.87
N ASP A 52 11.96 4.06 8.09
CA ASP A 52 11.20 3.85 9.31
C ASP A 52 9.99 4.78 9.41
N GLN A 53 10.16 6.07 9.10
CA GLN A 53 9.05 7.01 9.06
C GLN A 53 7.99 6.59 8.03
N PHE A 54 8.41 6.09 6.87
CA PHE A 54 7.48 5.58 5.86
C PHE A 54 6.71 4.35 6.37
N TYR A 55 7.38 3.35 6.93
CA TYR A 55 6.73 2.14 7.42
C TYR A 55 5.83 2.39 8.62
N ASN A 56 6.26 3.24 9.57
CA ASN A 56 5.44 3.68 10.69
C ASN A 56 4.17 4.40 10.22
N ARG A 57 4.29 5.27 9.20
CA ARG A 57 3.13 5.94 8.61
C ARG A 57 2.20 4.94 7.92
N LEU A 58 2.74 4.01 7.14
CA LEU A 58 1.96 2.98 6.46
C LEU A 58 1.19 2.10 7.45
N GLN A 59 1.85 1.66 8.51
CA GLN A 59 1.24 0.92 9.61
C GLN A 59 0.09 1.71 10.24
N SER A 60 0.30 2.98 10.57
CA SER A 60 -0.76 3.83 11.12
C SER A 60 -1.97 3.97 10.21
N VAL A 61 -1.78 4.00 8.88
CA VAL A 61 -2.89 4.03 7.91
C VAL A 61 -3.64 2.70 7.88
N ALA A 62 -2.93 1.59 7.92
CA ALA A 62 -3.51 0.25 7.94
C ALA A 62 -4.30 -0.02 9.23
N GLU A 63 -3.76 0.34 10.40
CA GLU A 63 -4.40 0.15 11.71
C GLU A 63 -5.68 0.98 11.88
N LYS A 64 -5.76 2.14 11.22
CA LYS A 64 -6.98 2.97 11.21
C LYS A 64 -8.12 2.38 10.37
N CYS A 65 -7.89 1.27 9.66
CA CYS A 65 -8.92 0.61 8.89
C CYS A 65 -9.77 -0.29 9.81
N PRO A 66 -11.10 -0.10 9.87
CA PRO A 66 -11.96 -0.95 10.68
C PRO A 66 -11.85 -2.42 10.27
N THR A 67 -11.74 -3.33 11.24
CA THR A 67 -11.57 -4.79 11.01
C THR A 67 -12.73 -5.44 10.24
N LYS A 68 -13.91 -4.82 10.28
CA LYS A 68 -15.06 -5.25 9.47
C LYS A 68 -14.88 -5.01 7.97
N ASP A 69 -14.07 -4.03 7.59
CA ASP A 69 -13.85 -3.66 6.20
C ASP A 69 -12.76 -4.55 5.58
N LEU A 70 -12.88 -4.82 4.27
CA LEU A 70 -11.83 -5.52 3.54
C LEU A 70 -10.69 -4.53 3.28
N THR A 71 -9.50 -4.80 3.79
CA THR A 71 -8.31 -3.99 3.51
C THR A 71 -7.35 -4.76 2.62
N ILE A 72 -7.02 -4.19 1.46
CA ILE A 72 -5.99 -4.67 0.54
C ILE A 72 -4.82 -3.70 0.66
N LEU A 73 -3.71 -4.20 1.19
CA LEU A 73 -2.44 -3.50 1.20
C LEU A 73 -1.61 -4.00 0.02
N MET A 74 -1.20 -3.10 -0.87
CA MET A 74 -0.48 -3.44 -2.09
C MET A 74 0.47 -2.34 -2.52
N GLY A 75 1.33 -2.67 -3.47
CA GLY A 75 2.24 -1.76 -4.13
C GLY A 75 3.67 -2.23 -4.10
N ASP A 76 4.57 -1.30 -4.31
CA ASP A 76 6.00 -1.57 -4.31
C ASP A 76 6.55 -1.29 -2.91
N PHE A 77 7.06 -2.33 -2.28
CA PHE A 77 7.63 -2.26 -0.94
C PHE A 77 9.15 -2.12 -0.96
N ASN A 78 9.83 -2.31 -2.10
CA ASN A 78 11.29 -2.37 -2.16
C ASN A 78 11.88 -3.19 -1.00
N ALA A 79 11.24 -4.31 -0.67
CA ALA A 79 11.61 -5.14 0.48
C ALA A 79 12.77 -6.06 0.10
N GLU A 80 13.83 -6.07 0.90
CA GLU A 80 14.89 -7.07 0.80
C GLU A 80 14.45 -8.37 1.47
N VAL A 81 14.68 -9.50 0.79
CA VAL A 81 14.42 -10.82 1.36
C VAL A 81 15.70 -11.32 2.04
N GLY A 82 16.02 -10.70 3.20
CA GLY A 82 17.18 -11.08 4.01
C GLY A 82 18.49 -10.38 3.61
N MET A 83 19.54 -10.64 4.39
CA MET A 83 20.87 -10.05 4.21
C MET A 83 21.74 -10.80 3.19
N ASP A 84 21.34 -12.01 2.80
CA ASP A 84 22.11 -12.87 1.90
C ASP A 84 21.45 -12.93 0.52
N ASN A 85 21.92 -12.06 -0.37
CA ASN A 85 21.56 -12.06 -1.78
C ASN A 85 22.63 -12.76 -2.64
N THR A 86 23.57 -13.50 -2.02
CA THR A 86 24.68 -14.15 -2.73
C THR A 86 24.12 -15.19 -3.71
N GLY A 87 24.34 -15.00 -5.01
CA GLY A 87 23.89 -15.91 -6.08
C GLY A 87 22.57 -15.53 -6.77
N TYR A 88 21.96 -14.40 -6.42
CA TYR A 88 20.79 -13.84 -7.13
C TYR A 88 21.15 -12.76 -8.16
N GLU A 89 22.44 -12.45 -8.32
CA GLU A 89 22.94 -11.37 -9.19
C GLU A 89 22.69 -11.62 -10.70
N ASP A 90 22.51 -12.87 -11.13
CA ASP A 90 22.42 -13.24 -12.56
C ASP A 90 21.00 -13.48 -13.10
N ASN A 91 19.93 -13.22 -12.32
CA ASN A 91 18.56 -13.58 -12.72
C ASN A 91 17.67 -12.39 -13.13
N MET A 92 18.23 -11.21 -13.39
CA MET A 92 17.49 -10.11 -14.02
C MET A 92 17.93 -9.91 -15.47
N GLU A 93 17.38 -10.73 -16.37
CA GLU A 93 17.28 -10.41 -17.81
C GLU A 93 15.87 -9.89 -18.14
#